data_AF-A0A917I6D8-F1
#
_entry.id   AF-A0A917I6D8-F1
#
_cell.length_a   1.000
_cell.length_b   1.000
_cell.length_c   1.000
_cell.angle_alpha   90.00
_cell.angle_beta   90.00
_cell.angle_gamma   90.00
#
_symmetry.space_group_name_H-M   'P 1'
#
loop_
_entity.id
_entity.type
_entity.pdbx_description
1 polymer ?
#
loop_
_entity_poly.entity_id
_entity_poly.type
_entity_poly.pdbx_seq_one_letter_code
_entity_poly.pdbx_strand_id
1 'polypeptide(L)'
;MAKKPSRAPDLERDAAMDLEAAKVLREQIAALAGDDPEFIRDTLEGECDIDQLLNQLVASERFDDALIDGAKEAKLRLDARVKTLEARKDRKRVLILTGMDILGIRRWDAPAGVVSLTDKRPGVDVIEEADIPARFWKKPDPVVDKKALNEAVLNRVAALEDARKLEPLEARLAALKQVDIDHPPVPGASVDNGGVTVTIRG
;
A
#
# COMPACT_ATOMS: atom_id res chain seq x y z
N MET A 1 22.03 33.44 -25.63
CA MET A 1 21.87 32.04 -25.16
C MET A 1 21.07 32.08 -23.87
N ALA A 2 19.82 31.62 -23.86
CA ALA A 2 18.99 31.60 -22.66
C ALA A 2 19.48 30.48 -21.71
N LYS A 3 19.79 30.83 -20.46
CA LYS A 3 20.15 29.88 -19.41
C LYS A 3 18.96 28.94 -19.22
N LYS A 4 19.14 27.65 -19.54
CA LYS A 4 18.14 26.59 -19.32
C LYS A 4 17.65 26.70 -17.88
N PRO A 5 16.32 26.69 -17.61
CA PRO A 5 15.83 26.77 -16.24
C PRO A 5 16.46 25.61 -15.46
N SER A 6 17.15 25.93 -14.36
CA SER A 6 17.64 24.89 -13.46
C SER A 6 16.43 24.10 -13.00
N ARG A 7 16.51 22.77 -13.09
CA ARG A 7 15.52 21.89 -12.48
C ARG A 7 15.34 22.37 -11.03
N ALA A 8 14.11 22.52 -10.57
CA ALA A 8 13.87 22.78 -9.15
C ALA A 8 14.65 21.73 -8.35
N PRO A 9 15.32 22.12 -7.25
CA PRO A 9 16.06 21.16 -6.42
C PRO A 9 15.11 20.04 -6.04
N ASP A 10 15.59 18.81 -6.27
CA ASP A 10 14.82 17.60 -6.07
C ASP A 10 15.26 17.08 -4.70
N LEU A 11 14.56 17.51 -3.65
CA LEU A 11 14.97 17.32 -2.26
C LEU A 11 15.28 15.84 -1.96
N GLU A 12 14.52 14.92 -2.55
CA GLU A 12 14.75 13.47 -2.40
C GLU A 12 16.09 13.04 -3.01
N ARG A 13 16.38 13.52 -4.23
CA ARG A 13 17.63 13.20 -4.93
C ARG A 13 18.83 13.82 -4.21
N ASP A 14 18.71 15.07 -3.81
CA ASP A 14 19.78 15.80 -3.14
C ASP A 14 20.04 15.15 -1.78
N ALA A 15 18.98 14.80 -1.02
CA ALA A 15 19.10 14.03 0.21
C ALA A 15 19.76 12.66 0.00
N ALA A 16 19.40 11.93 -1.05
CA ALA A 16 20.01 10.63 -1.33
C ALA A 16 21.52 10.74 -1.60
N MET A 17 21.94 11.81 -2.28
CA MET A 17 23.36 12.07 -2.55
C MET A 17 24.11 12.44 -1.27
N ASP A 18 23.54 13.31 -0.44
CA ASP A 18 24.15 13.76 0.81
C ASP A 18 24.25 12.61 1.83
N LEU A 19 23.24 11.74 1.90
CA LEU A 19 23.26 10.56 2.77
C LEU A 19 24.30 9.53 2.33
N GLU A 20 24.51 9.34 1.03
CA GLU A 20 25.57 8.45 0.54
C GLU A 20 26.96 9.04 0.86
N ALA A 21 27.14 10.35 0.72
CA ALA A 21 28.37 11.04 1.12
C ALA A 21 28.63 10.90 2.63
N ALA A 22 27.61 11.13 3.46
CA ALA A 22 27.69 10.96 4.92
C ALA A 22 28.04 9.52 5.32
N LYS A 23 27.50 8.53 4.60
CA LYS A 23 27.84 7.11 4.81
C LYS A 23 29.31 6.82 4.49
N VAL A 24 29.82 7.30 3.35
CA VAL A 24 31.23 7.12 2.98
C VAL A 24 32.14 7.80 4.00
N LEU A 25 31.79 9.01 4.44
CA LEU A 25 32.55 9.73 5.46
C LEU A 25 32.54 8.97 6.81
N ARG A 26 31.40 8.43 7.22
CA ARG A 26 31.28 7.59 8.42
C ARG A 26 32.26 6.42 8.39
N GLU A 27 32.31 5.70 7.27
CA GLU A 27 33.22 4.55 7.08
C GLU A 27 34.70 4.97 7.16
N GLN A 28 35.05 6.13 6.60
CA GLN A 28 36.40 6.68 6.68
C GLN A 28 36.79 7.11 8.10
N ILE A 29 35.88 7.75 8.84
CA ILE A 29 36.11 8.14 10.23
C ILE A 29 36.31 6.89 11.09
N ALA A 30 35.44 5.89 10.94
CA ALA A 30 35.54 4.63 11.68
C ALA A 30 36.88 3.90 11.42
N ALA A 31 37.38 3.95 10.18
CA ALA A 31 38.68 3.37 9.83
C ALA A 31 39.87 4.10 10.46
N LEU A 32 39.75 5.41 10.73
CA LEU A 32 40.84 6.25 11.27
C LEU A 32 40.83 6.35 12.80
N ALA A 33 39.65 6.48 13.40
CA ALA A 33 39.48 6.77 14.83
C ALA A 33 38.94 5.58 15.63
N GLY A 34 38.65 4.45 14.98
CA GLY A 34 37.95 3.32 15.58
C GLY A 34 36.43 3.50 15.58
N ASP A 35 35.69 2.48 16.04
CA ASP A 35 34.23 2.44 16.00
C ASP A 35 33.58 3.10 17.24
N ASP A 36 34.09 4.27 17.64
CA ASP A 36 33.51 5.07 18.73
C ASP A 36 32.27 5.83 18.21
N PRO A 37 31.04 5.44 18.62
CA PRO A 37 29.82 6.00 18.04
C PRO A 37 29.61 7.48 18.37
N GLU A 38 30.06 7.96 19.54
CA GLU A 38 29.89 9.36 19.95
C GLU A 38 30.83 10.25 19.13
N PHE A 39 32.10 9.85 19.02
CA PHE A 39 33.08 10.57 18.21
C PHE A 39 32.69 10.62 16.72
N ILE A 40 32.22 9.50 16.17
CA ILE A 40 31.75 9.41 14.79
C ILE A 40 30.55 10.35 14.57
N ARG A 41 29.59 10.36 15.48
CA ARG A 41 28.41 11.24 15.38
C ARG A 41 28.81 12.71 15.42
N ASP A 42 29.59 13.12 16.40
CA ASP A 42 29.97 14.52 16.59
C ASP A 42 30.82 15.04 15.41
N THR A 43 31.67 14.17 14.84
CA THR A 43 32.44 14.49 13.62
C THR A 43 31.54 14.59 12.39
N LEU A 44 30.59 13.66 12.22
CA LEU A 44 29.65 13.68 11.11
C LEU A 44 28.71 14.89 11.17
N GLU A 45 28.26 15.28 12.36
CA GLU A 45 27.40 16.46 12.55
C GLU A 45 28.13 17.76 12.20
N GLY A 46 29.44 17.83 12.46
CA GLY A 46 30.26 18.99 12.09
C GLY A 46 30.58 19.11 10.60
N GLU A 47 30.66 17.98 9.89
CA GLU A 47 31.05 17.92 8.46
C GLU A 47 29.83 17.80 7.53
N CYS A 48 28.70 17.28 8.02
CA CYS A 48 27.48 17.07 7.25
C CYS A 48 26.28 17.68 7.98
N ASP A 49 25.52 18.53 7.29
CA ASP A 49 24.27 19.13 7.82
C ASP A 49 23.09 18.12 7.79
N ILE A 50 23.29 16.90 8.30
CA ILE A 50 22.29 15.81 8.25
C ILE A 50 21.01 16.20 9.00
N ASP A 51 21.13 16.87 10.14
CA ASP A 51 19.97 17.30 10.92
C ASP A 51 19.11 18.32 10.18
N GLN A 52 19.74 19.25 9.46
CA GLN A 52 19.01 20.19 8.62
C GLN A 52 18.30 19.46 7.47
N LEU A 53 18.99 18.51 6.83
CA LEU A 53 18.41 17.68 5.78
C LEU A 53 17.19 16.88 6.27
N LEU A 54 17.31 16.21 7.43
CA LEU A 54 16.22 15.45 8.03
C LEU A 54 15.02 16.35 8.36
N ASN A 55 15.27 17.53 8.93
CA ASN A 55 14.21 18.51 9.20
C ASN A 55 13.50 18.98 7.91
N GLN A 56 14.25 19.20 6.83
CA GLN A 56 13.66 19.55 5.53
C GLN A 56 12.79 18.41 4.96
N LEU A 57 13.25 17.16 5.07
CA LEU A 57 12.49 15.98 4.64
C LEU A 57 11.19 15.81 5.43
N VAL A 58 11.25 15.96 6.77
CA VAL A 58 10.05 15.92 7.62
C VAL A 58 9.07 17.03 7.22
N ALA A 59 9.56 18.25 7.00
CA ALA A 59 8.70 19.36 6.58
C ALA A 59 8.07 19.12 5.19
N SER A 60 8.83 18.56 4.25
CA SER A 60 8.35 18.21 2.91
C SER A 60 7.28 17.12 2.97
N GLU A 61 7.48 16.06 3.75
CA GLU A 61 6.51 14.99 3.91
C GLU A 61 5.20 15.49 4.54
N ARG A 62 5.27 16.40 5.52
CA ARG A 62 4.08 17.05 6.09
C ARG A 62 3.35 17.93 5.07
N PHE A 63 4.08 18.58 4.18
CA PHE A 63 3.48 19.36 3.10
C PHE A 63 2.74 18.44 2.12
N ASP A 64 3.33 17.30 1.78
CA ASP A 64 2.71 16.30 0.93
C ASP A 64 1.44 15.71 1.57
N ASP A 65 1.43 15.45 2.88
CA ASP A 65 0.23 15.04 3.61
C ASP A 65 -0.93 16.04 3.42
N ALA A 66 -0.66 17.34 3.56
CA ALA A 66 -1.66 18.39 3.35
C ALA A 66 -2.17 18.44 1.89
N LEU A 67 -1.28 18.24 0.91
CA LEU A 67 -1.65 18.16 -0.51
C LEU A 67 -2.50 16.92 -0.80
N ILE A 68 -2.14 15.77 -0.24
CA ILE A 68 -2.88 14.51 -0.36
C ILE A 68 -4.30 14.69 0.15
N ASP A 69 -4.47 15.32 1.31
CA ASP A 69 -5.80 15.52 1.89
C ASP A 69 -6.65 16.51 1.08
N GLY A 70 -6.05 17.61 0.60
CA GLY A 70 -6.71 18.52 -0.34
C GLY A 70 -7.12 17.82 -1.66
N ALA A 71 -6.28 16.92 -2.17
CA ALA A 71 -6.57 16.16 -3.37
C ALA A 71 -7.71 15.15 -3.15
N LYS A 72 -7.74 14.45 -2.01
CA LYS A 72 -8.85 13.56 -1.63
C LYS A 72 -10.18 14.33 -1.54
N GLU A 73 -10.16 15.51 -0.93
CA GLU A 73 -11.36 16.35 -0.81
C GLU A 73 -11.86 16.83 -2.18
N ALA A 74 -10.94 17.27 -3.06
CA ALA A 74 -11.28 17.64 -4.43
C ALA A 74 -11.88 16.46 -5.22
N LYS A 75 -11.32 15.26 -5.06
CA LYS A 75 -11.85 14.03 -5.67
C LYS A 75 -13.27 13.75 -5.20
N LEU A 76 -13.55 13.82 -3.89
CA LEU A 76 -14.90 13.63 -3.35
C LEU A 76 -15.92 14.59 -3.96
N ARG A 77 -15.57 15.87 -4.13
CA ARG A 77 -16.44 16.86 -4.78
C ARG A 77 -16.70 16.53 -6.26
N LEU A 78 -15.67 16.06 -6.97
CA LEU A 78 -15.82 15.63 -8.37
C LEU A 78 -16.70 14.38 -8.48
N ASP A 79 -16.51 13.40 -7.63
CA ASP A 79 -17.32 12.17 -7.60
C ASP A 79 -18.81 12.48 -7.32
N ALA A 80 -19.09 13.40 -6.39
CA ALA A 80 -20.45 13.87 -6.14
C ALA A 80 -21.07 14.55 -7.39
N ARG A 81 -20.27 15.31 -8.13
CA ARG A 81 -20.71 15.94 -9.38
C ARG A 81 -20.94 14.91 -10.49
N VAL A 82 -20.07 13.91 -10.62
CA VAL A 82 -20.24 12.79 -11.55
C VAL A 82 -21.56 12.08 -11.26
N LYS A 83 -21.83 11.71 -10.00
CA LYS A 83 -23.08 11.06 -9.59
C LYS A 83 -24.32 11.90 -9.94
N THR A 84 -24.24 13.22 -9.80
CA THR A 84 -25.33 14.13 -10.18
C THR A 84 -25.56 14.15 -11.69
N LEU A 85 -24.49 14.11 -12.48
CA LEU A 85 -24.55 14.05 -13.94
C LEU A 85 -25.08 12.70 -14.44
N GLU A 86 -24.70 11.60 -13.79
CA GLU A 86 -25.24 10.26 -14.04
C GLU A 86 -26.75 10.22 -13.79
N ALA A 87 -27.21 10.70 -12.63
CA ALA A 87 -28.65 10.78 -12.33
C ALA A 87 -29.40 11.66 -13.34
N ARG A 88 -28.80 12.77 -13.79
CA ARG A 88 -29.38 13.62 -14.85
C ARG A 88 -29.44 12.89 -16.20
N LYS A 89 -28.41 12.12 -16.55
CA LYS A 89 -28.35 11.31 -17.77
C LYS A 89 -29.45 10.24 -17.73
N ASP A 90 -29.63 9.55 -16.62
CA ASP A 90 -30.63 8.49 -16.47
C ASP A 90 -32.06 9.04 -16.54
N ARG A 91 -32.33 10.17 -15.88
CA ARG A 91 -33.62 10.87 -16.02
C ARG A 91 -33.94 11.21 -17.49
N LYS A 92 -32.96 11.68 -18.26
CA LYS A 92 -33.16 11.94 -19.70
C LYS A 92 -33.46 10.65 -20.47
N ARG A 93 -32.80 9.54 -20.14
CA ARG A 93 -33.06 8.24 -20.79
C ARG A 93 -34.49 7.76 -20.53
N VAL A 94 -34.99 7.93 -19.31
CA VAL A 94 -36.39 7.63 -18.96
C VAL A 94 -37.34 8.49 -19.78
N LEU A 95 -37.10 9.81 -19.87
CA LEU A 95 -37.95 10.70 -20.69
C LEU A 95 -37.93 10.35 -22.17
N ILE A 96 -36.78 9.97 -22.72
CA ILE A 96 -36.65 9.51 -24.11
C ILE A 96 -37.46 8.21 -24.32
N LEU A 97 -37.34 7.24 -23.39
CA LEU A 97 -38.12 6.01 -23.43
C LEU A 97 -39.63 6.32 -23.43
N THR A 98 -40.09 7.16 -22.51
CA THR A 98 -41.49 7.58 -22.44
C THR A 98 -41.95 8.27 -23.74
N GLY A 99 -41.13 9.14 -24.31
CA GLY A 99 -41.45 9.80 -25.59
C GLY A 99 -41.55 8.82 -26.76
N MET A 100 -40.63 7.85 -26.85
CA MET A 100 -40.67 6.81 -27.88
C MET A 100 -41.88 5.88 -27.72
N ASP A 101 -42.27 5.57 -26.47
CA ASP A 101 -43.46 4.77 -26.15
C ASP A 101 -44.75 5.49 -26.56
N ILE A 102 -44.89 6.80 -26.25
CA ILE A 102 -46.00 7.64 -26.71
C ILE A 102 -46.12 7.66 -28.24
N LEU A 103 -44.98 7.71 -28.94
CA LEU A 103 -44.94 7.70 -30.40
C LEU A 103 -45.11 6.30 -31.00
N GLY A 104 -45.09 5.24 -30.19
CA GLY A 104 -45.15 3.86 -30.65
C GLY A 104 -43.94 3.43 -31.51
N ILE A 105 -42.79 4.10 -31.36
CA ILE A 105 -41.58 3.82 -32.17
C ILE A 105 -40.53 3.09 -31.35
N ARG A 106 -39.86 2.10 -31.98
CA ARG A 106 -38.77 1.35 -31.35
C ARG A 106 -37.38 1.87 -31.69
N ARG A 107 -37.26 2.72 -32.71
CA ARG A 107 -36.01 3.31 -33.17
C ARG A 107 -36.23 4.77 -33.56
N TRP A 108 -35.28 5.62 -33.19
CA TRP A 108 -35.26 7.04 -33.55
C TRP A 108 -33.83 7.49 -33.85
N ASP A 109 -33.60 8.01 -35.06
CA ASP A 109 -32.30 8.53 -35.48
C ASP A 109 -32.24 10.03 -35.17
N ALA A 110 -31.44 10.42 -34.17
CA ALA A 110 -31.22 11.81 -33.79
C ALA A 110 -29.87 12.32 -34.34
N PRO A 111 -29.71 13.65 -34.53
CA PRO A 111 -28.45 14.21 -35.02
C PRO A 111 -27.22 13.88 -34.15
N ALA A 112 -27.42 13.71 -32.84
CA ALA A 112 -26.37 13.36 -31.89
C ALA A 112 -26.19 11.84 -31.66
N GLY A 113 -26.99 11.00 -32.34
CA GLY A 113 -26.89 9.54 -32.22
C GLY A 113 -28.21 8.81 -32.43
N VAL A 114 -28.13 7.49 -32.53
CA VAL A 114 -29.29 6.60 -32.72
C VAL A 114 -29.80 6.12 -31.37
N VAL A 115 -31.12 6.20 -31.16
CA VAL A 115 -31.81 5.61 -30.01
C VAL A 115 -32.58 4.38 -30.48
N SER A 116 -32.37 3.24 -29.80
CA SER A 116 -33.14 2.01 -30.04
C SER A 116 -33.63 1.43 -28.73
N LEU A 117 -34.88 0.99 -28.70
CA LEU A 117 -35.50 0.29 -27.59
C LEU A 117 -35.31 -1.22 -27.77
N THR A 118 -34.69 -1.83 -26.78
CA THR A 118 -34.51 -3.28 -26.70
C THR A 118 -35.22 -3.77 -25.45
N ASP A 119 -35.92 -4.89 -25.56
CA ASP A 119 -36.59 -5.48 -24.42
C ASP A 119 -35.53 -6.05 -23.46
N LYS A 120 -35.55 -5.57 -22.22
CA LYS A 120 -34.65 -6.09 -21.19
C LYS A 120 -35.04 -7.53 -20.89
N ARG A 121 -34.07 -8.44 -20.88
CA ARG A 121 -34.30 -9.79 -20.38
C ARG A 121 -34.76 -9.71 -18.91
N PRO A 122 -35.79 -10.46 -18.50
CA PRO A 122 -36.17 -10.53 -17.09
C PRO A 122 -34.95 -10.83 -16.22
N GLY A 123 -34.79 -10.07 -15.13
CA GLY A 123 -33.79 -10.36 -14.11
C GLY A 123 -34.26 -11.48 -13.20
N VAL A 124 -33.33 -12.17 -12.57
CA VAL A 124 -33.64 -13.07 -11.46
C VAL A 124 -33.49 -12.26 -10.18
N ASP A 125 -34.60 -12.03 -9.49
CA ASP A 125 -34.60 -11.42 -8.16
C ASP A 125 -34.56 -12.52 -7.12
N VAL A 126 -33.54 -12.49 -6.25
CA VAL A 126 -33.42 -13.41 -5.12
C VAL A 126 -34.31 -12.88 -3.99
N ILE A 127 -35.36 -13.62 -3.65
CA ILE A 127 -36.32 -13.24 -2.61
C ILE A 127 -35.81 -13.67 -1.23
N GLU A 128 -35.37 -14.92 -1.14
CA GLU A 128 -34.81 -15.51 0.08
C GLU A 128 -33.58 -16.35 -0.31
N GLU A 129 -32.45 -16.08 0.34
CA GLU A 129 -31.19 -16.76 0.05
C GLU A 129 -31.17 -18.17 0.65
N ALA A 130 -31.81 -18.39 1.79
CA ALA A 130 -31.85 -19.70 2.45
C ALA A 130 -32.53 -20.79 1.60
N ASP A 131 -33.46 -20.38 0.72
CA ASP A 131 -34.18 -21.27 -0.17
C ASP A 131 -33.41 -21.60 -1.47
N ILE A 132 -32.30 -20.90 -1.74
CA ILE A 132 -31.49 -21.15 -2.94
C ILE A 132 -30.75 -22.49 -2.79
N PRO A 133 -31.00 -23.47 -3.69
CA PRO A 133 -30.30 -24.74 -3.64
C PRO A 133 -28.78 -24.60 -3.73
N ALA A 134 -28.06 -25.43 -2.97
CA ALA A 134 -26.59 -25.45 -2.88
C ALA A 134 -25.85 -25.42 -4.23
N ARG A 135 -26.46 -25.94 -5.31
CA ARG A 135 -25.88 -25.95 -6.67
C ARG A 135 -25.63 -24.57 -7.28
N PHE A 136 -26.34 -23.53 -6.82
CA PHE A 136 -26.18 -22.16 -7.31
C PHE A 136 -25.16 -21.36 -6.49
N TRP A 137 -24.75 -21.90 -5.34
CA TRP A 137 -23.74 -21.29 -4.49
C TRP A 137 -22.34 -21.70 -4.97
N LYS A 138 -21.46 -20.70 -5.13
CA LYS A 138 -20.04 -20.94 -5.34
C LYS A 138 -19.35 -20.94 -3.98
N LYS A 139 -18.56 -21.99 -3.70
CA LYS A 139 -17.64 -21.95 -2.58
C LYS A 139 -16.54 -20.92 -2.89
N PRO A 140 -16.11 -20.11 -1.91
CA PRO A 140 -14.96 -19.24 -2.12
C PRO A 140 -13.73 -20.10 -2.45
N ASP A 141 -12.86 -19.58 -3.32
CA ASP A 141 -11.58 -20.21 -3.58
C ASP A 141 -10.75 -20.29 -2.29
N PRO A 142 -9.88 -21.29 -2.12
CA PRO A 142 -9.05 -21.40 -0.93
C PRO A 142 -8.12 -20.18 -0.82
N VAL A 143 -8.45 -19.27 0.09
CA VAL A 143 -7.62 -18.11 0.42
C VAL A 143 -6.71 -18.47 1.59
N VAL A 144 -5.41 -18.22 1.42
CA VAL A 144 -4.42 -18.40 2.49
C VAL A 144 -4.73 -17.46 3.65
N ASP A 145 -4.91 -18.00 4.85
CA ASP A 145 -4.99 -17.22 6.07
C ASP A 145 -3.60 -16.66 6.42
N LYS A 146 -3.35 -15.43 5.98
CA LYS A 146 -2.07 -14.75 6.20
C LYS A 146 -1.78 -14.52 7.69
N LYS A 147 -2.82 -14.40 8.53
CA LYS A 147 -2.63 -14.16 9.96
C LYS A 147 -2.12 -15.43 10.64
N ALA A 148 -2.82 -16.55 10.43
CA ALA A 148 -2.40 -17.84 10.95
C ALA A 148 -1.03 -18.25 10.40
N LEU A 149 -0.76 -17.98 9.12
CA LEU A 149 0.55 -18.20 8.51
C LEU A 149 1.65 -17.38 9.19
N ASN A 150 1.45 -16.08 9.38
CA ASN A 150 2.42 -15.22 10.04
C ASN A 150 2.69 -15.64 11.47
N GLU A 151 1.64 -15.95 12.25
CA GLU A 151 1.78 -16.43 13.63
C GLU A 151 2.58 -17.73 13.69
N ALA A 152 2.29 -18.71 12.82
CA ALA A 152 3.00 -19.97 12.79
C ALA A 152 4.49 -19.80 12.46
N VAL A 153 4.82 -18.97 11.46
CA VAL A 153 6.20 -18.76 11.03
C VAL A 153 6.98 -17.95 12.08
N LEU A 154 6.39 -16.91 12.67
CA LEU A 154 7.05 -16.10 13.71
C LEU A 154 7.28 -16.89 15.00
N ASN A 155 6.30 -17.68 15.45
CA ASN A 155 6.44 -18.53 16.64
C ASN A 155 7.57 -19.54 16.47
N ARG A 156 7.71 -20.12 15.27
CA ARG A 156 8.84 -21.03 14.96
C ARG A 156 10.18 -20.31 15.05
N VAL A 157 10.30 -19.11 14.47
CA VAL A 157 11.57 -18.35 14.51
C VAL A 157 11.95 -18.00 15.95
N ALA A 158 11.02 -17.50 16.75
CA ALA A 158 11.26 -17.20 18.17
C ALA A 158 11.71 -18.46 18.94
N ALA A 159 11.03 -19.59 18.74
CA ALA A 159 11.39 -20.84 19.39
C ALA A 159 12.78 -21.36 18.97
N LEU A 160 13.15 -21.20 17.69
CA LEU A 160 14.49 -21.54 17.19
C LEU A 160 15.58 -20.63 17.76
N GLU A 161 15.30 -19.33 17.91
CA GLU A 161 16.22 -18.39 18.54
C GLU A 161 16.44 -18.73 20.02
N ASP A 162 15.39 -19.02 20.76
CA ASP A 162 15.49 -19.38 22.18
C ASP A 162 16.21 -20.71 22.37
N ALA A 163 15.94 -21.71 21.52
CA ALA A 163 16.69 -22.98 21.54
C ALA A 163 18.18 -22.79 21.23
N ARG A 164 18.55 -21.84 20.36
CA ARG A 164 19.96 -21.55 20.02
C ARG A 164 20.75 -20.90 21.15
N LYS A 165 20.08 -20.18 22.06
CA LYS A 165 20.70 -19.50 23.22
C LYS A 165 21.03 -20.46 24.37
N LEU A 166 20.52 -21.69 24.35
CA LEU A 166 20.75 -22.67 25.41
C LEU A 166 22.20 -23.19 25.39
N GLU A 167 22.79 -23.27 26.57
CA GLU A 167 24.00 -24.03 26.85
C GLU A 167 23.72 -25.06 27.97
N PRO A 168 24.37 -26.24 27.98
CA PRO A 168 25.39 -26.74 27.04
C PRO A 168 24.81 -27.25 25.71
N LEU A 169 25.69 -27.60 24.75
CA LEU A 169 25.33 -28.01 23.38
C LEU A 169 24.26 -29.12 23.31
N GLU A 170 24.28 -30.06 24.25
CA GLU A 170 23.30 -31.15 24.32
C GLU A 170 21.87 -30.63 24.56
N ALA A 171 21.71 -29.65 25.46
CA ALA A 171 20.43 -29.02 25.75
C ALA A 171 19.91 -28.23 24.54
N ARG A 172 20.80 -27.54 23.81
CA ARG A 172 20.48 -26.86 22.55
C ARG A 172 20.03 -27.83 21.46
N LEU A 173 20.74 -28.94 21.26
CA LEU A 173 20.37 -29.94 20.24
C LEU A 173 19.02 -30.62 20.56
N ALA A 174 18.76 -30.89 21.84
CA ALA A 174 17.47 -31.41 22.28
C ALA A 174 16.34 -30.39 22.07
N ALA A 175 16.55 -29.13 22.43
CA ALA A 175 15.57 -28.06 22.23
C ALA A 175 15.28 -27.80 20.75
N LEU A 176 16.28 -27.79 19.87
CA LEU A 176 16.08 -27.63 18.43
C LEU A 176 15.21 -28.75 17.83
N LYS A 177 15.45 -30.00 18.24
CA LYS A 177 14.60 -31.13 17.84
C LYS A 177 13.17 -30.97 18.34
N GLN A 178 12.99 -30.44 19.55
CA GLN A 178 11.67 -30.19 20.12
C GLN A 178 10.92 -29.09 19.36
N VAL A 179 11.62 -28.02 18.94
CA VAL A 179 11.03 -26.96 18.12
C VAL A 179 10.55 -27.47 16.75
N ASP A 180 11.25 -28.41 16.13
CA ASP A 180 10.79 -29.04 14.88
C ASP A 180 9.52 -29.88 15.05
N ILE A 181 9.26 -30.39 16.25
CA ILE A 181 8.04 -31.13 16.60
C ILE A 181 6.89 -30.17 16.91
N ASP A 182 7.12 -29.18 17.78
CA ASP A 182 6.08 -28.28 18.29
C ASP A 182 5.72 -27.17 17.29
N HIS A 183 6.69 -26.75 16.47
CA HIS A 183 6.54 -25.69 15.47
C HIS A 183 7.14 -26.12 14.14
N PRO A 184 6.52 -27.06 13.38
CA PRO A 184 7.09 -27.58 12.15
C PRO A 184 7.32 -26.48 11.09
N PRO A 185 8.32 -26.62 10.21
CA PRO A 185 8.56 -25.65 9.15
C PRO A 185 7.37 -25.59 8.19
N VAL A 186 6.89 -24.38 7.90
CA VAL A 186 5.85 -24.15 6.88
C VAL A 186 6.50 -24.03 5.51
N PRO A 187 6.34 -25.00 4.59
CA PRO A 187 6.98 -24.93 3.28
C PRO A 187 6.44 -23.74 2.48
N GLY A 188 7.34 -22.96 1.87
CA GLY A 188 6.98 -21.83 1.01
C GLY A 188 6.76 -20.48 1.74
N ALA A 189 7.00 -20.41 3.05
CA ALA A 189 6.97 -19.17 3.83
C ALA A 189 8.28 -19.00 4.63
N SER A 190 8.82 -17.77 4.66
CA SER A 190 10.00 -17.40 5.42
C SER A 190 9.83 -16.01 6.03
N VAL A 191 10.44 -15.77 7.20
CA VAL A 191 10.53 -14.43 7.78
C VAL A 191 11.69 -13.69 7.11
N ASP A 192 11.49 -12.42 6.77
CA ASP A 192 12.58 -11.52 6.43
C ASP A 192 13.35 -11.11 7.69
N ASN A 193 14.50 -10.45 7.55
CA ASN A 193 15.30 -10.05 8.71
C ASN A 193 14.70 -8.87 9.49
N GLY A 194 13.50 -8.39 9.13
CA GLY A 194 12.93 -7.16 9.67
C GLY A 194 13.72 -5.92 9.25
N GLY A 195 13.03 -4.83 8.96
CA GLY A 195 13.63 -3.52 8.69
C GLY A 195 13.25 -2.51 9.78
N VAL A 196 14.07 -1.48 9.96
CA VAL A 196 13.68 -0.31 10.76
C VAL A 196 12.78 0.56 9.88
N THR A 197 11.58 0.87 10.37
CA THR A 197 10.64 1.79 9.72
C THR A 197 10.58 3.11 10.47
N VAL A 198 10.53 4.23 9.76
CA VAL A 198 10.33 5.55 10.35
C VAL A 198 8.83 5.79 10.54
N THR A 199 8.43 6.24 11.72
CA THR A 199 7.07 6.73 11.99
C THR A 199 7.15 8.21 12.35
N ILE A 200 6.62 9.08 11.49
CA ILE A 200 6.54 10.52 11.75
C ILE A 200 5.14 10.80 12.32
N ARG A 201 5.09 11.38 13.52
CA ARG A 201 3.83 11.80 14.18
C ARG A 201 3.77 13.32 14.19
N GLY A 202 2.64 13.88 13.77
CA GLY A 202 2.33 15.30 13.80
C GLY A 202 1.05 15.58 14.57
#